data_AF-A0A841LTS0-F1
#
_entry.id   AF-A0A841LTS0-F1
#
_cell.length_a   1.000
_cell.length_b   1.000
_cell.length_c   1.000
_cell.angle_alpha   90.00
_cell.angle_beta   90.00
_cell.angle_gamma   90.00
#
_symmetry.space_group_name_H-M   'P 1'
#
loop_
_entity.id
_entity.type
_entity.pdbx_description
1 polymer ?
#
loop_
_entity_poly.entity_id
_entity_poly.type
_entity_poly.pdbx_seq_one_letter_code
_entity_poly.pdbx_strand_id
1 'polypeptide(L)'
;MDSIDEKLITLLRHNGRRSISDLALETDLSRATVRARMERLEKSGDILGYTVILRADAVDLPVRGIMMIEIEGHVTDRIVRSLGGFAEVSAIHTTNGRWDLIVELGAATLSDFDAILRRIRLLPGITASETNLLLATPRSTRARL
;
A
#
# COMPACT_ATOMS: atom_id res chain seq x y z
N MET A 1 18.86 11.57 8.48
CA MET A 1 17.57 12.07 9.01
C MET A 1 17.72 12.24 10.51
N ASP A 2 17.26 13.34 11.09
CA ASP A 2 17.30 13.58 12.54
C ASP A 2 15.89 13.52 13.17
N SER A 3 15.81 13.67 14.50
CA SER A 3 14.54 13.59 15.25
C SER A 3 13.52 14.67 14.84
N ILE A 4 14.01 15.82 14.35
CA ILE A 4 13.16 16.88 13.83
C ILE A 4 12.55 16.49 12.49
N ASP A 5 13.34 15.89 11.59
CA ASP A 5 12.84 15.38 10.32
C ASP A 5 11.77 14.30 10.54
N GLU A 6 11.99 13.38 11.48
CA GLU A 6 11.01 12.34 11.83
C GLU A 6 9.68 12.93 12.35
N LYS A 7 9.78 13.97 13.19
CA LYS A 7 8.62 14.72 13.67
C LYS A 7 7.90 15.39 12.50
N LEU A 8 8.63 16.03 11.58
CA LEU A 8 8.08 16.69 10.41
C LEU A 8 7.35 15.70 9.49
N ILE A 9 7.96 14.55 9.20
CA ILE A 9 7.36 13.46 8.42
C ILE A 9 6.10 12.95 9.09
N THR A 10 6.11 12.81 10.42
CA THR A 10 4.94 12.34 11.18
C THR A 10 3.75 13.32 11.02
N LEU A 11 4.00 14.62 11.12
CA LEU A 11 2.98 15.66 10.92
C LEU A 11 2.44 15.65 9.49
N LEU A 12 3.32 15.54 8.49
CA LEU A 12 2.95 15.48 7.07
C LEU A 12 2.20 14.20 6.70
N ARG A 13 2.56 13.04 7.28
CA ARG A 13 1.81 11.78 7.12
C ARG A 13 0.39 11.89 7.65
N HIS A 14 0.18 12.68 8.70
CA HIS A 14 -1.15 12.91 9.23
C HIS A 14 -1.96 13.86 8.34
N ASN A 15 -1.33 14.94 7.86
CA ASN A 15 -1.94 15.88 6.92
C ASN A 15 -0.87 16.52 6.04
N GLY A 16 -0.76 16.04 4.80
CA GLY A 16 0.23 16.52 3.82
C GLY A 16 0.01 17.97 3.38
N ARG A 17 -1.15 18.58 3.68
CA ARG A 17 -1.46 19.98 3.39
C ARG A 17 -1.20 20.93 4.56
N ARG A 18 -0.64 20.47 5.68
CA ARG A 18 -0.28 21.34 6.81
C ARG A 18 0.59 22.50 6.32
N SER A 19 0.27 23.70 6.79
CA SER A 19 1.00 24.89 6.37
C SER A 19 2.40 24.91 6.99
N ILE A 20 3.36 25.55 6.33
CA ILE A 20 4.71 25.77 6.88
C ILE A 20 4.63 26.51 8.22
N SER A 21 3.63 27.40 8.39
CA SER A 21 3.39 28.12 9.64
C SER A 21 3.02 27.19 10.79
N ASP A 22 2.12 26.22 10.55
CA ASP A 22 1.69 25.27 11.57
C ASP A 22 2.81 24.29 11.92
N LEU A 23 3.53 23.80 10.90
CA LEU A 23 4.69 22.94 11.09
C LEU A 23 5.79 23.63 11.90
N ALA A 24 6.05 24.91 11.62
CA ALA A 24 7.01 25.73 12.38
C ALA A 24 6.61 25.83 13.86
N LEU A 25 5.33 26.09 14.13
CA LEU A 25 4.80 26.19 15.50
C LEU A 25 4.88 24.86 16.25
N GLU A 26 4.52 23.74 15.60
CA GLU A 26 4.53 22.42 16.24
C GLU A 26 5.94 21.83 16.41
N THR A 27 6.90 22.24 15.57
CA THR A 27 8.29 21.80 15.65
C THR A 27 9.22 22.73 16.43
N ASP A 28 8.71 23.90 16.85
CA ASP A 28 9.48 24.97 17.50
C ASP A 28 10.67 25.44 16.64
N LEU A 29 10.40 25.66 15.35
CA LEU A 29 11.40 26.07 14.36
C LEU A 29 10.94 27.30 13.59
N SER A 30 11.90 28.00 12.97
CA SER A 30 11.56 29.05 12.02
C SER A 30 10.91 28.45 10.76
N ARG A 31 10.02 29.21 10.11
CA ARG A 31 9.42 28.84 8.82
C ARG A 31 10.47 28.55 7.73
N ALA A 32 11.58 29.28 7.76
CA ALA A 32 12.69 29.09 6.82
C ALA A 32 13.39 27.73 7.06
N THR A 33 13.62 27.36 8.32
CA THR A 33 14.22 26.08 8.70
C THR A 33 13.32 24.91 8.29
N VAL A 34 12.01 25.01 8.53
CA VAL A 34 11.03 24.00 8.09
C VAL A 34 11.06 23.81 6.58
N ARG A 35 11.00 24.91 5.81
CA ARG A 35 11.05 24.87 4.34
C ARG A 35 12.33 24.19 3.84
N ALA A 36 13.48 24.60 4.35
CA ALA A 36 14.77 24.03 3.94
C ALA A 36 14.86 22.52 4.26
N ARG A 37 14.30 22.08 5.39
CA ARG A 37 14.25 20.66 5.74
C ARG A 37 13.31 19.87 4.83
N MET A 38 12.12 20.39 4.53
CA MET A 38 11.19 19.76 3.57
C MET A 38 11.85 19.59 2.19
N GLU A 39 12.42 20.66 1.64
CA GLU A 39 13.11 20.61 0.34
C GLU A 39 14.27 19.61 0.34
N ARG A 40 15.00 19.49 1.46
CA ARG A 40 16.07 18.50 1.60
C ARG A 40 15.52 17.07 1.61
N LEU A 41 14.44 16.80 2.35
CA LEU A 41 13.80 15.49 2.42
C LEU A 41 13.20 15.06 1.07
N GLU A 42 12.68 16.02 0.30
CA GLU A 42 12.23 15.78 -1.07
C GLU A 42 13.40 15.48 -2.01
N LYS A 43 14.47 16.28 -1.95
CA LYS A 43 15.66 16.08 -2.79
C LYS A 43 16.42 14.79 -2.48
N SER A 44 16.44 14.34 -1.22
CA SER A 44 17.08 13.07 -0.84
C SER A 44 16.24 11.85 -1.21
N GLY A 45 14.96 12.02 -1.56
CA GLY A 45 14.03 10.93 -1.78
C GLY A 45 13.44 10.34 -0.50
N ASP A 46 13.72 10.93 0.67
CA ASP A 46 13.06 10.56 1.92
C ASP A 46 11.54 10.86 1.86
N ILE A 47 11.15 11.92 1.13
CA ILE A 47 9.79 12.20 0.68
C ILE A 47 9.74 12.04 -0.84
N LEU A 48 9.10 10.97 -1.32
CA LEU A 48 8.93 10.72 -2.76
C LEU A 48 7.88 11.64 -3.41
N GLY A 49 6.92 12.13 -2.63
CA GLY A 49 5.88 13.02 -3.12
C GLY A 49 4.71 13.10 -2.16
N TYR A 50 3.77 13.97 -2.52
CA TYR A 50 2.50 14.15 -1.83
C TYR A 50 1.37 13.68 -2.74
N THR A 51 0.40 12.97 -2.18
CA THR A 51 -0.74 12.47 -2.94
C THR A 51 -2.05 12.82 -2.24
N VAL A 52 -3.13 12.84 -3.02
CA VAL A 52 -4.50 12.91 -2.53
C VAL A 52 -5.05 11.48 -2.53
N ILE A 53 -5.75 11.11 -1.46
CA ILE A 53 -6.50 9.85 -1.42
C ILE A 53 -7.98 10.20 -1.56
N LEU A 54 -8.57 9.81 -2.68
CA LEU A 54 -9.98 10.02 -2.97
C LEU A 54 -10.84 8.96 -2.29
N ARG A 55 -12.11 9.27 -2.11
CA ARG A 55 -13.10 8.28 -1.67
C ARG A 55 -13.12 7.07 -2.61
N ALA A 56 -13.07 7.30 -3.93
CA ALA A 56 -12.97 6.21 -4.92
C ALA A 56 -11.75 5.31 -4.69
N ASP A 57 -10.58 5.89 -4.35
CA ASP A 57 -9.35 5.15 -4.06
C ASP A 57 -9.43 4.29 -2.77
N ALA A 58 -10.40 4.56 -1.91
CA ALA A 58 -10.55 3.92 -0.60
C ALA A 58 -11.86 3.12 -0.42
N VAL A 59 -12.84 3.28 -1.33
CA VAL A 59 -14.21 2.75 -1.18
C VAL A 59 -14.55 1.62 -2.15
N ASP A 60 -13.81 1.40 -3.23
CA ASP A 60 -14.30 0.50 -4.27
C ASP A 60 -14.33 -0.99 -3.91
N LEU A 61 -13.70 -1.41 -2.81
CA LEU A 61 -13.60 -2.83 -2.46
C LEU A 61 -13.77 -3.06 -0.94
N PRO A 62 -15.01 -3.06 -0.41
CA PRO A 62 -15.30 -3.29 1.02
C PRO A 62 -14.82 -4.65 1.52
N VAL A 63 -14.73 -5.64 0.65
CA VAL A 63 -14.14 -6.95 0.96
C VAL A 63 -12.70 -6.94 0.49
N ARG A 64 -11.76 -7.11 1.41
CA ARG A 64 -10.32 -7.09 1.10
C ARG A 64 -9.65 -8.31 1.68
N GLY A 65 -8.61 -8.78 1.01
CA GLY A 65 -7.83 -9.89 1.52
C GLY A 65 -6.42 -9.92 0.96
N ILE A 66 -5.60 -10.74 1.61
CA ILE A 66 -4.25 -11.05 1.18
C ILE A 66 -4.23 -12.52 0.83
N MET A 67 -3.91 -12.83 -0.42
CA MET A 67 -3.74 -14.20 -0.91
C MET A 67 -2.26 -14.51 -1.01
N MET A 68 -1.81 -15.54 -0.32
CA MET A 68 -0.47 -16.09 -0.47
C MET A 68 -0.55 -17.28 -1.43
N ILE A 69 0.41 -17.37 -2.34
CA ILE A 69 0.37 -18.30 -3.47
C ILE A 69 1.69 -19.05 -3.56
N GLU A 70 1.58 -20.38 -3.67
CA GLU A 70 2.69 -21.28 -3.97
C GLU A 70 2.64 -21.66 -5.45
N ILE A 71 3.80 -21.65 -6.08
CA ILE A 71 3.97 -21.83 -7.51
C ILE A 71 4.95 -22.98 -7.75
N GLU A 72 4.57 -23.91 -8.63
CA GLU A 72 5.44 -24.98 -9.07
C GLU A 72 6.11 -24.65 -10.42
N GLY A 73 7.41 -24.92 -10.49
CA GLY A 73 8.23 -24.72 -11.69
C GLY A 73 8.61 -23.26 -11.93
N HIS A 74 9.11 -22.97 -13.14
CA HIS A 74 9.64 -21.66 -13.51
C HIS A 74 8.61 -20.77 -14.23
N VAL A 75 7.41 -20.66 -13.65
CA VAL A 75 6.26 -19.95 -14.28
C VAL A 75 5.83 -18.68 -13.53
N THR A 76 6.55 -18.27 -12.49
CA THR A 76 6.25 -17.09 -11.67
C THR A 76 5.97 -15.84 -12.50
N ASP A 77 6.84 -15.50 -13.47
CA ASP A 77 6.66 -14.32 -14.31
C ASP A 77 5.37 -14.37 -15.15
N ARG A 78 4.95 -15.56 -15.58
CA ARG A 78 3.69 -15.75 -16.33
C ARG A 78 2.49 -15.56 -15.40
N ILE A 79 2.57 -16.05 -14.18
CA ILE A 79 1.52 -15.89 -13.17
C ILE A 79 1.40 -14.41 -12.77
N VAL A 80 2.51 -13.71 -12.52
CA VAL A 80 2.52 -12.27 -12.22
C VAL A 80 1.85 -11.48 -13.35
N ARG A 81 2.18 -11.76 -14.62
CA ARG A 81 1.50 -11.12 -15.76
C ARG A 81 0.00 -11.42 -15.81
N SER A 82 -0.39 -12.65 -15.50
CA SER A 82 -1.80 -13.06 -15.50
C SER A 82 -2.59 -12.38 -14.38
N LEU A 83 -2.01 -12.31 -13.18
CA LEU A 83 -2.56 -11.62 -12.01
C LEU A 83 -2.68 -10.10 -12.26
N GLY A 84 -1.72 -9.49 -12.94
CA GLY A 84 -1.77 -8.07 -13.31
C GLY A 84 -2.94 -7.69 -14.23
N GLY A 85 -3.62 -8.66 -14.84
CA GLY A 85 -4.84 -8.44 -15.63
C GLY A 85 -6.13 -8.37 -14.82
N PHE A 86 -6.09 -8.65 -13.51
CA PHE A 86 -7.25 -8.57 -12.63
C PHE A 86 -7.34 -7.16 -12.05
N ALA A 87 -8.46 -6.47 -12.29
CA ALA A 87 -8.72 -5.16 -11.70
C ALA A 87 -8.83 -5.23 -10.18
N GLU A 88 -9.13 -6.42 -9.66
CA GLU A 88 -9.32 -6.70 -8.24
C GLU A 88 -7.99 -6.90 -7.49
N VAL A 89 -6.87 -7.00 -8.21
CA VAL A 89 -5.51 -7.10 -7.67
C VAL A 89 -4.92 -5.70 -7.50
N SER A 90 -4.69 -5.27 -6.26
CA SER A 90 -4.10 -3.96 -5.97
C SER A 90 -2.58 -4.00 -5.82
N ALA A 91 -2.00 -5.15 -5.50
CA ALA A 91 -0.56 -5.33 -5.41
C ALA A 91 -0.16 -6.79 -5.58
N ILE A 92 1.03 -7.02 -6.14
CA ILE A 92 1.67 -8.33 -6.25
C ILE A 92 3.09 -8.18 -5.72
N HIS A 93 3.49 -9.06 -4.81
CA HIS A 93 4.81 -9.06 -4.20
C HIS A 93 5.45 -10.43 -4.39
N THR A 94 6.69 -10.47 -4.87
CA THR A 94 7.52 -11.68 -4.85
C THR A 94 8.16 -11.84 -3.48
N THR A 95 8.23 -13.07 -2.98
CA THR A 95 8.77 -13.36 -1.65
C THR A 95 9.76 -14.51 -1.67
N ASN A 96 10.76 -14.45 -0.78
CA ASN A 96 11.73 -15.55 -0.56
C ASN A 96 11.24 -16.57 0.49
N GLY A 97 10.01 -16.40 1.00
CA GLY A 97 9.46 -17.18 2.11
C GLY A 97 8.83 -18.49 1.66
N ARG A 98 7.95 -19.04 2.51
CA ARG A 98 7.16 -20.25 2.19
C ARG A 98 6.32 -20.09 0.91
N TRP A 99 5.84 -18.89 0.69
CA TRP A 99 5.00 -18.54 -0.46
C TRP A 99 5.85 -17.80 -1.48
N ASP A 100 5.60 -18.04 -2.75
CA ASP A 100 6.32 -17.37 -3.86
C ASP A 100 5.78 -15.96 -4.10
N LEU A 101 4.45 -15.80 -3.98
CA LEU A 101 3.77 -14.53 -4.14
C LEU A 101 2.85 -14.20 -2.96
N ILE A 102 2.75 -12.90 -2.67
CA ILE A 102 1.70 -12.30 -1.84
C ILE A 102 0.92 -11.31 -2.71
N VAL A 103 -0.40 -11.45 -2.75
CA VAL A 103 -1.30 -10.65 -3.58
C VAL A 103 -2.31 -9.93 -2.69
N GLU A 104 -2.38 -8.60 -2.82
CA GLU A 104 -3.46 -7.81 -2.21
C GLU A 104 -4.66 -7.78 -3.16
N LEU A 105 -5.83 -8.16 -2.65
CA LEU A 105 -7.08 -8.29 -3.40
C LEU A 105 -8.18 -7.45 -2.76
N GLY A 106 -9.11 -6.98 -3.58
CA GLY A 106 -10.38 -6.43 -3.10
C GLY A 106 -11.56 -6.78 -4.00
N ALA A 107 -12.77 -6.78 -3.44
CA ALA A 107 -14.02 -7.00 -4.15
C ALA A 107 -15.18 -6.19 -3.51
N ALA A 108 -16.26 -6.01 -4.28
CA ALA A 108 -17.49 -5.38 -3.81
C ALA A 108 -18.26 -6.26 -2.80
N THR A 109 -18.19 -7.59 -2.96
CA THR A 109 -18.91 -8.55 -2.12
C THR A 109 -18.05 -9.77 -1.82
N LEU A 110 -18.44 -10.56 -0.80
CA LEU A 110 -17.78 -11.84 -0.49
C LEU A 110 -17.94 -12.85 -1.62
N SER A 111 -19.07 -12.80 -2.35
CA SER A 111 -19.33 -13.67 -3.50
C SER A 111 -18.39 -13.36 -4.67
N ASP A 112 -18.18 -12.08 -4.96
CA ASP A 112 -17.21 -11.63 -5.97
C ASP A 112 -15.79 -12.01 -5.54
N PHE A 113 -15.47 -11.81 -4.25
CA PHE A 113 -14.18 -12.20 -3.68
C PHE A 113 -13.89 -13.69 -3.89
N ASP A 114 -14.84 -14.57 -3.56
CA ASP A 114 -14.68 -16.01 -3.77
C ASP A 114 -14.54 -16.37 -5.27
N ALA A 115 -15.26 -15.68 -6.16
CA ALA A 115 -15.13 -15.87 -7.60
C ALA A 115 -13.72 -15.49 -8.10
N ILE A 116 -13.14 -14.39 -7.60
CA ILE A 116 -11.75 -13.99 -7.90
C ILE A 116 -10.77 -15.05 -7.41
N LEU A 117 -10.90 -15.50 -6.15
CA LEU A 117 -10.01 -16.54 -5.60
C LEU A 117 -10.06 -17.83 -6.42
N ARG A 118 -11.26 -18.25 -6.85
CA ARG A 118 -11.42 -19.42 -7.73
C ARG A 118 -10.71 -19.21 -9.07
N ARG A 119 -10.90 -18.06 -9.71
CA ARG A 119 -10.22 -17.74 -10.99
C ARG A 119 -8.70 -17.75 -10.84
N ILE A 120 -8.18 -17.19 -9.75
CA ILE A 120 -6.73 -17.20 -9.48
C ILE A 120 -6.24 -18.62 -9.27
N ARG A 121 -6.88 -19.43 -8.41
CA ARG A 121 -6.48 -20.83 -8.15
C ARG A 121 -6.44 -21.73 -9.39
N LEU A 122 -7.15 -21.36 -10.45
CA LEU A 122 -7.16 -22.10 -11.72
C LEU A 122 -6.00 -21.72 -12.65
N LEU A 123 -5.18 -20.71 -12.31
CA LEU A 123 -4.03 -20.34 -13.13
C LEU A 123 -3.00 -21.48 -13.12
N PRO A 124 -2.55 -21.95 -14.30
CA PRO A 124 -1.57 -23.02 -14.39
C PRO A 124 -0.27 -22.67 -13.67
N GLY A 125 0.18 -23.59 -12.80
CA GLY A 125 1.38 -23.43 -11.98
C GLY A 125 1.11 -23.03 -10.54
N ILE A 126 -0.11 -22.59 -10.19
CA ILE A 126 -0.49 -22.40 -8.79
C ILE A 126 -0.81 -23.76 -8.17
N THR A 127 -0.07 -24.14 -7.15
CA THR A 127 -0.23 -25.45 -6.47
C THR A 127 -0.93 -25.34 -5.12
N ALA A 128 -0.73 -24.23 -4.42
CA ALA A 128 -1.42 -23.94 -3.18
C ALA A 128 -1.72 -22.46 -3.03
N SER A 129 -2.73 -22.17 -2.21
CA SER A 129 -3.03 -20.80 -1.81
C SER A 129 -3.63 -20.75 -0.42
N GLU A 130 -3.26 -19.74 0.34
CA GLU A 130 -3.91 -19.37 1.60
C GLU A 130 -4.45 -17.95 1.46
N THR A 131 -5.61 -17.64 2.06
CA THR A 131 -6.21 -16.30 1.96
C THR A 131 -6.64 -15.80 3.32
N ASN A 132 -6.16 -14.60 3.67
CA ASN A 132 -6.52 -13.90 4.89
C ASN A 132 -7.44 -12.73 4.55
N LEU A 133 -8.67 -12.76 5.05
CA LEU A 133 -9.62 -11.66 4.89
C LEU A 133 -9.31 -10.55 5.89
N LEU A 134 -9.26 -9.31 5.42
CA LEU A 134 -8.95 -8.15 6.24
C LEU A 134 -10.22 -7.63 6.92
N LEU A 135 -10.40 -7.97 8.20
CA LEU A 135 -11.59 -7.60 8.96
C LEU A 135 -11.63 -6.11 9.33
N ALA A 136 -10.55 -5.63 9.95
CA ALA A 136 -10.41 -4.24 10.36
C ALA A 136 -8.97 -3.78 10.12
N THR A 137 -8.79 -2.48 9.85
CA THR A 137 -7.48 -1.86 9.70
C THR A 137 -7.32 -0.77 10.77
N PRO A 138 -6.93 -1.11 12.02
CA PRO A 138 -6.81 -0.13 13.10
C PRO A 138 -5.77 0.96 12.83
N ARG A 139 -4.76 0.62 12.03
CA ARG A 139 -3.69 1.53 11.60
C ARG A 139 -3.33 1.26 10.15
N SER A 140 -3.23 2.32 9.36
CA SER A 140 -2.68 2.32 8.01
C SER A 140 -1.81 3.56 7.83
N THR A 141 -0.77 3.45 7.01
CA THR A 141 0.01 4.59 6.52
C THR A 141 -0.57 5.16 5.22
N ARG A 142 -1.47 4.44 4.55
CA ARG A 142 -2.37 5.04 3.55
C ARG A 142 -3.27 6.01 4.30
N ALA A 143 -3.46 7.22 3.75
CA ALA A 143 -4.22 8.29 4.41
C ALA A 143 -5.55 7.75 4.96
N ARG A 144 -5.83 8.09 6.23
CA ARG A 144 -7.11 7.78 6.86
C ARG A 144 -8.20 8.59 6.13
N LEU A 145 -9.27 7.92 5.70
CA LEU A 145 -10.54 8.60 5.41
C LEU A 145 -11.10 9.21 6.71
#